data_AF-A0AAE1B0A8-F1
#
_entry.id   AF-A0AAE1B0A8-F1
#
_cell.length_a   1.000
_cell.length_b   1.000
_cell.length_c   1.000
_cell.angle_alpha   90.00
_cell.angle_beta   90.00
_cell.angle_gamma   90.00
#
_symmetry.space_group_name_H-M   'P 1'
#
loop_
_entity.id
_entity.type
_entity.pdbx_description
1 polymer ?
#
loop_
_entity_poly.entity_id
_entity_poly.type
_entity_poly.pdbx_seq_one_letter_code
_entity_poly.pdbx_strand_id
1 'polypeptide(L)'
;MNSLNVLARVLLLASVLYVITEARTQCEDDWFGPDCQYQCHCVGSAPCNKHDGSCSSGCHRDWFGPACQYSKMAFRVYNQNLREMRWLTDSNDTTCNKWEHSTLSVALNTAIPLSWIRVVVKDTVKNFTIFLKFKDSNQTLKCGSSAIVDDRTYDIVCNTHDLVKDFYLSGAGVKSLCSLYISAGRNVALKQQTEQSSTYKTWISSHAVDGKLDIPDNEDSQKATCTRTKWRDPGWWRLTFSQPANVSMFSIYNRRNPSWKYCCEQRLKGFHLTALDSQKVLLYEYIDQETERADMYIVRPHSMIKNVRVVQIEKGHPNWYLALCEVKVFGELSCGDGRYGLGCERRCNCVNQASCFVHSGGCPSGCAAGYIGEDCSVCLTGRYGSGCAEICSEKCGGDGNLCEQSGGACNQGCDPGYAGTHCQFLCPNGKYGPGCSESCNTECGGLTNACHHINGTCSYGCDAGYRGSMCDTECEAGSYGTGCLRLCSPHCAGTDRACHHVNGKCDKVGTVLQAVIRGSEEKSVIRHVKEATTVNNVTRPAAQIVHLPLATMSTGLVSMAVTKATLVLYVLRNVLLGNTETDV
;
A
#
# COMPACT_ATOMS: atom_id res chain seq x y z
N MET A 1 -8.46 13.01 -48.05
CA MET A 1 -7.15 12.40 -47.73
C MET A 1 -6.47 12.96 -46.48
N ASN A 2 -6.70 14.21 -46.05
CA ASN A 2 -5.86 14.83 -45.01
C ASN A 2 -6.08 14.30 -43.57
N SER A 3 -7.28 13.88 -43.17
CA SER A 3 -7.56 13.52 -41.77
C SER A 3 -6.83 12.25 -41.28
N LEU A 4 -6.60 11.25 -42.15
CA LEU A 4 -5.86 10.04 -41.76
C LEU A 4 -4.40 10.36 -41.41
N ASN A 5 -3.77 11.30 -42.12
CA ASN A 5 -2.39 11.74 -41.85
C ASN A 5 -2.25 12.44 -40.50
N VAL A 6 -3.30 13.11 -40.00
CA VAL A 6 -3.29 13.71 -38.66
C VAL A 6 -3.41 12.61 -37.59
N LEU A 7 -4.35 11.67 -37.75
CA LEU A 7 -4.56 10.60 -36.78
C LEU A 7 -3.31 9.70 -36.65
N ALA A 8 -2.68 9.35 -37.78
CA ALA A 8 -1.44 8.57 -37.80
C ALA A 8 -0.28 9.30 -37.10
N ARG A 9 -0.14 10.62 -37.29
CA ARG A 9 0.88 11.43 -36.59
C ARG A 9 0.61 11.57 -35.09
N VAL A 10 -0.64 11.71 -34.67
CA VAL A 10 -1.01 11.74 -33.25
C VAL A 10 -0.75 10.38 -32.60
N LEU A 11 -1.06 9.27 -33.27
CA LEU A 11 -0.76 7.92 -32.78
C LEU A 11 0.74 7.64 -32.71
N LEU A 12 1.53 8.11 -33.68
CA LEU A 12 3.01 8.04 -33.63
C LEU A 12 3.61 8.90 -32.52
N LEU A 13 3.10 10.12 -32.29
CA LEU A 13 3.55 10.95 -31.18
C LEU A 13 3.14 10.34 -29.83
N ALA A 14 1.95 9.76 -29.74
CA ALA A 14 1.48 9.06 -28.54
C ALA A 14 2.28 7.78 -28.26
N SER A 15 2.63 6.98 -29.28
CA SER A 15 3.46 5.78 -29.09
C SER A 15 4.92 6.12 -28.80
N VAL A 16 5.47 7.17 -29.41
CA VAL A 16 6.81 7.68 -29.05
C VAL A 16 6.82 8.22 -27.61
N LEU A 17 5.80 8.97 -27.17
CA LEU A 17 5.65 9.38 -25.78
C LEU A 17 5.50 8.18 -24.82
N TYR A 18 4.72 7.17 -25.20
CA TYR A 18 4.52 5.95 -24.42
C TYR A 18 5.84 5.17 -24.24
N VAL A 19 6.60 4.98 -25.32
CA VAL A 19 7.92 4.34 -25.31
C VAL A 19 8.94 5.17 -24.52
N ILE A 20 8.88 6.50 -24.56
CA ILE A 20 9.70 7.38 -23.72
C ILE A 20 9.32 7.24 -22.23
N THR A 21 8.05 7.01 -21.88
CA THR A 21 7.64 6.80 -20.49
C THR A 21 7.96 5.42 -19.91
N GLU A 22 8.11 4.38 -20.74
CA GLU A 22 8.50 3.03 -20.27
C GLU A 22 10.01 2.75 -20.36
N ALA A 23 10.79 3.62 -21.00
CA ALA A 23 12.26 3.58 -20.98
C ALA A 23 12.87 4.03 -19.63
N ARG A 24 12.35 3.52 -18.51
CA ARG A 24 12.91 3.72 -17.17
C ARG A 24 14.20 2.91 -17.06
N THR A 25 15.32 3.53 -17.44
CA THR A 25 16.65 2.91 -17.50
C THR A 25 16.94 2.13 -16.22
N GLN A 26 17.03 0.80 -16.33
CA GLN A 26 17.30 -0.07 -15.19
C GLN A 26 18.64 0.30 -14.57
N CYS A 27 18.64 0.52 -13.25
CA CYS A 27 19.82 0.96 -12.53
C CYS A 27 20.96 -0.05 -12.63
N GLU A 28 22.19 0.44 -12.85
CA GLU A 28 23.45 -0.29 -12.68
C GLU A 28 23.43 -1.15 -11.41
N ASP A 29 24.11 -2.30 -11.39
CA ASP A 29 23.93 -3.34 -10.35
C ASP A 29 24.07 -2.84 -8.91
N ASP A 30 24.94 -1.86 -8.66
CA ASP A 30 25.16 -1.21 -7.36
C ASP A 30 24.17 -0.08 -6.99
N TRP A 31 23.09 0.14 -7.76
CA TRP A 31 22.15 1.26 -7.56
C TRP A 31 20.66 0.88 -7.58
N PHE A 32 19.82 1.65 -6.90
CA PHE A 32 18.36 1.45 -6.85
C PHE A 32 17.56 2.76 -6.63
N GLY A 33 16.23 2.63 -6.70
CA GLY A 33 15.26 3.68 -6.37
C GLY A 33 14.99 4.67 -7.51
N PRO A 34 14.21 5.73 -7.25
CA PRO A 34 13.95 6.79 -8.24
C PRO A 34 15.28 7.39 -8.72
N ASP A 35 15.40 7.54 -10.03
CA ASP A 35 16.57 8.09 -10.74
C ASP A 35 17.91 7.43 -10.36
N CYS A 36 17.86 6.19 -9.86
CA CYS A 36 19.01 5.40 -9.42
C CYS A 36 19.90 6.14 -8.42
N GLN A 37 19.28 6.88 -7.49
CA GLN A 37 19.98 7.81 -6.59
C GLN A 37 20.57 7.17 -5.32
N TYR A 38 20.21 5.92 -5.00
CA TYR A 38 20.65 5.22 -3.78
C TYR A 38 21.56 4.03 -4.10
N GLN A 39 22.61 3.83 -3.30
CA GLN A 39 23.64 2.80 -3.54
C GLN A 39 23.34 1.51 -2.76
N CYS A 40 23.47 0.35 -3.40
CA CYS A 40 23.30 -0.96 -2.77
C CYS A 40 24.41 -1.25 -1.75
N HIS A 41 24.04 -1.76 -0.58
CA HIS A 41 24.96 -2.07 0.52
C HIS A 41 24.73 -3.49 1.09
N CYS A 42 24.51 -4.48 0.21
CA CYS A 42 24.28 -5.88 0.60
C CYS A 42 25.58 -6.63 0.95
N VAL A 43 25.46 -7.76 1.65
CA VAL A 43 26.60 -8.67 1.89
C VAL A 43 27.23 -9.12 0.57
N GLY A 44 28.56 -9.06 0.50
CA GLY A 44 29.36 -9.54 -0.64
C GLY A 44 29.27 -8.68 -1.91
N SER A 45 28.78 -7.44 -1.81
CA SER A 45 28.45 -6.58 -2.97
C SER A 45 27.44 -7.24 -3.93
N ALA A 46 26.50 -8.02 -3.38
CA ALA A 46 25.37 -8.52 -4.16
C ALA A 46 24.45 -7.35 -4.60
N PRO A 47 23.87 -7.39 -5.81
CA PRO A 47 22.92 -6.37 -6.26
C PRO A 47 21.66 -6.37 -5.39
N CYS A 48 21.21 -5.19 -5.02
CA CYS A 48 19.96 -5.00 -4.26
C CYS A 48 18.75 -4.91 -5.19
N ASN A 49 17.55 -5.09 -4.62
CA ASN A 49 16.28 -4.91 -5.34
C ASN A 49 16.20 -3.47 -5.90
N LYS A 50 15.95 -3.35 -7.21
CA LYS A 50 16.01 -2.07 -7.93
C LYS A 50 14.93 -1.06 -7.55
N HIS A 51 13.85 -1.49 -6.88
CA HIS A 51 12.75 -0.61 -6.47
C HIS A 51 12.89 -0.13 -5.04
N ASP A 52 13.17 -1.04 -4.09
CA ASP A 52 13.16 -0.75 -2.65
C ASP A 52 14.53 -0.87 -1.96
N GLY A 53 15.56 -1.38 -2.65
CA GLY A 53 16.92 -1.54 -2.12
C GLY A 53 17.10 -2.69 -1.13
N SER A 54 16.12 -3.59 -0.99
CA SER A 54 16.22 -4.76 -0.13
C SER A 54 17.35 -5.72 -0.55
N CYS A 55 17.98 -6.34 0.45
CA CYS A 55 19.10 -7.26 0.32
C CYS A 55 18.70 -8.64 0.86
N SER A 56 18.57 -9.65 -0.01
CA SER A 56 18.23 -11.02 0.40
C SER A 56 19.31 -11.71 1.25
N SER A 57 20.57 -11.28 1.10
CA SER A 57 21.71 -11.71 1.91
C SER A 57 21.95 -10.85 3.17
N GLY A 58 21.06 -9.89 3.45
CA GLY A 58 21.26 -8.88 4.50
C GLY A 58 22.29 -7.80 4.14
N CYS A 59 22.56 -6.92 5.11
CA CYS A 59 23.43 -5.76 4.91
C CYS A 59 24.92 -6.08 5.06
N HIS A 60 25.75 -5.40 4.28
CA HIS A 60 27.20 -5.37 4.48
C HIS A 60 27.52 -4.95 5.92
N ARG A 61 28.60 -5.50 6.51
CA ARG A 61 28.90 -5.41 7.95
C ARG A 61 28.86 -3.99 8.53
N ASP A 62 29.17 -2.97 7.73
CA ASP A 62 29.28 -1.56 8.14
C ASP A 62 27.95 -0.77 8.00
N TRP A 63 26.87 -1.43 7.54
CA TRP A 63 25.57 -0.86 7.19
C TRP A 63 24.38 -1.63 7.80
N PHE A 64 23.25 -0.96 8.03
CA PHE A 64 22.01 -1.57 8.56
C PHE A 64 20.75 -0.78 8.18
N GLY A 65 19.60 -1.24 8.70
CA GLY A 65 18.30 -0.60 8.55
C GLY A 65 17.65 -0.80 7.17
N PRO A 66 16.53 -0.11 6.90
CA PRO A 66 15.86 -0.14 5.60
C PRO A 66 16.81 0.08 4.43
N ALA A 67 16.75 -0.80 3.45
CA ALA A 67 17.60 -0.81 2.26
C ALA A 67 19.12 -0.73 2.54
N CYS A 68 19.55 -1.11 3.76
CA CYS A 68 20.93 -1.03 4.23
C CYS A 68 21.55 0.39 4.13
N GLN A 69 20.75 1.46 4.19
CA GLN A 69 21.23 2.83 3.94
C GLN A 69 21.87 3.54 5.15
N TYR A 70 21.89 2.92 6.34
CA TYR A 70 22.38 3.56 7.57
C TYR A 70 23.75 3.02 7.96
N SER A 71 24.73 3.90 8.12
CA SER A 71 26.08 3.49 8.54
C SER A 71 26.09 3.20 10.04
N LYS A 72 26.70 2.06 10.43
CA LYS A 72 26.84 1.66 11.85
C LYS A 72 27.94 2.47 12.53
N MET A 73 27.63 3.08 13.67
CA MET A 73 28.63 3.64 14.57
C MET A 73 29.33 2.55 15.39
N ALA A 74 30.66 2.60 15.40
CA ALA A 74 31.48 1.68 16.19
C ALA A 74 31.53 2.10 17.67
N PHE A 75 31.28 1.15 18.57
CA PHE A 75 31.20 1.36 20.02
C PHE A 75 32.00 0.30 20.80
N ARG A 76 32.05 0.46 22.13
CA ARG A 76 32.61 -0.47 23.12
C ARG A 76 31.63 -0.62 24.27
N VAL A 77 31.87 -1.58 25.16
CA VAL A 77 31.05 -1.83 26.36
C VAL A 77 31.93 -1.70 27.60
N TYR A 78 31.43 -1.01 28.63
CA TYR A 78 32.16 -0.79 29.88
C TYR A 78 32.01 -1.96 30.86
N ASN A 79 32.96 -2.06 31.81
CA ASN A 79 32.99 -3.00 32.93
C ASN A 79 32.95 -4.50 32.57
N GLN A 80 33.31 -4.89 31.34
CA GLN A 80 33.25 -6.29 30.89
C GLN A 80 34.43 -6.70 30.02
N ASN A 81 34.68 -8.02 29.95
CA ASN A 81 35.76 -8.61 29.17
C ASN A 81 35.47 -8.53 27.66
N LEU A 82 36.32 -7.86 26.90
CA LEU A 82 36.13 -7.59 25.45
C LEU A 82 36.02 -8.85 24.57
N ARG A 83 36.44 -10.03 25.07
CA ARG A 83 36.24 -11.30 24.35
C ARG A 83 34.80 -11.81 24.42
N GLU A 84 34.07 -11.46 25.48
CA GLU A 84 32.75 -12.03 25.79
C GLU A 84 31.60 -11.22 25.18
N MET A 85 31.81 -9.95 24.84
CA MET A 85 30.82 -9.07 24.21
C MET A 85 30.76 -9.13 22.67
N ARG A 86 31.53 -10.02 22.03
CA ARG A 86 31.65 -10.06 20.55
C ARG A 86 30.30 -10.24 19.84
N TRP A 87 29.40 -11.05 20.40
CA TRP A 87 28.06 -11.32 19.88
C TRP A 87 27.25 -10.05 19.57
N LEU A 88 27.38 -9.00 20.40
CA LEU A 88 26.65 -7.74 20.21
C LEU A 88 27.06 -6.97 18.95
N THR A 89 28.19 -7.35 18.33
CA THR A 89 28.88 -6.61 17.26
C THR A 89 29.33 -7.47 16.08
N ASP A 90 29.08 -8.79 16.10
CA ASP A 90 29.48 -9.71 15.03
C ASP A 90 28.60 -9.60 13.77
N SER A 91 27.52 -8.81 13.84
CA SER A 91 26.48 -8.64 12.81
C SER A 91 25.69 -9.92 12.51
N ASN A 92 25.51 -10.79 13.51
CA ASN A 92 24.63 -11.94 13.45
C ASN A 92 23.49 -11.81 14.48
N ASP A 93 22.31 -11.44 14.00
CA ASP A 93 21.05 -11.28 14.75
C ASP A 93 20.53 -12.55 15.47
N THR A 94 21.31 -13.65 15.46
CA THR A 94 21.05 -14.91 16.20
C THR A 94 22.07 -15.21 17.30
N THR A 95 23.20 -14.49 17.40
CA THR A 95 24.09 -14.60 18.55
C THR A 95 23.60 -13.65 19.64
N CYS A 96 23.34 -14.20 20.82
CA CYS A 96 22.62 -13.46 21.87
C CYS A 96 23.32 -13.52 23.22
N ASN A 97 22.96 -12.57 24.08
CA ASN A 97 23.41 -12.43 25.44
C ASN A 97 23.29 -13.76 26.21
N LYS A 98 24.31 -14.07 27.00
CA LYS A 98 24.39 -15.27 27.85
C LYS A 98 24.47 -14.90 29.34
N TRP A 99 24.11 -13.66 29.69
CA TRP A 99 24.24 -13.08 31.02
C TRP A 99 22.91 -12.59 31.59
N GLU A 100 22.77 -12.73 32.90
CA GLU A 100 21.60 -12.31 33.68
C GLU A 100 21.57 -10.79 34.01
N HIS A 101 22.42 -9.97 33.39
CA HIS A 101 22.47 -8.53 33.65
C HIS A 101 21.29 -7.78 33.00
N SER A 102 20.60 -6.96 33.79
CA SER A 102 19.48 -6.10 33.36
C SER A 102 19.90 -4.71 32.86
N THR A 103 21.21 -4.44 32.78
CA THR A 103 21.79 -3.17 32.33
C THR A 103 23.06 -3.40 31.51
N LEU A 104 23.28 -2.57 30.49
CA LEU A 104 24.46 -2.60 29.62
C LEU A 104 24.95 -1.17 29.37
N SER A 105 26.21 -0.88 29.67
CA SER A 105 26.81 0.45 29.45
C SER A 105 27.66 0.48 28.18
N VAL A 106 27.38 1.42 27.29
CA VAL A 106 27.93 1.53 25.93
C VAL A 106 28.67 2.85 25.76
N ALA A 107 29.88 2.78 25.21
CA ALA A 107 30.75 3.91 24.89
C ALA A 107 30.89 4.02 23.37
N LEU A 108 30.47 5.11 22.75
CA LEU A 108 30.74 5.32 21.33
C LEU A 108 32.24 5.60 21.14
N ASN A 109 32.87 5.07 20.08
CA ASN A 109 34.27 5.44 19.78
C ASN A 109 34.38 6.96 19.52
N THR A 110 33.38 7.53 18.85
CA THR A 110 33.24 8.97 18.54
C THR A 110 31.92 9.47 19.13
N ALA A 111 31.90 10.64 19.80
CA ALA A 111 30.65 11.25 20.24
C ALA A 111 29.89 11.84 19.05
N ILE A 112 28.57 11.66 19.00
CA ILE A 112 27.67 12.12 17.93
C ILE A 112 26.34 12.60 18.53
N PRO A 113 25.56 13.47 17.85
CA PRO A 113 24.15 13.56 18.15
C PRO A 113 23.52 12.20 17.79
N LEU A 114 22.79 11.58 18.71
CA LEU A 114 22.05 10.37 18.37
C LEU A 114 20.85 10.74 17.49
N SER A 115 20.40 9.77 16.69
CA SER A 115 19.19 9.89 15.86
C SER A 115 18.25 8.72 16.15
N TRP A 116 18.67 7.50 15.82
CA TRP A 116 17.95 6.27 16.12
C TRP A 116 18.88 5.06 16.27
N ILE A 117 18.37 4.02 16.92
CA ILE A 117 19.11 2.79 17.25
C ILE A 117 18.18 1.59 17.05
N ARG A 118 18.62 0.59 16.29
CA ARG A 118 17.92 -0.71 16.15
C ARG A 118 18.42 -1.66 17.24
N VAL A 119 17.48 -2.36 17.87
CA VAL A 119 17.76 -3.38 18.87
C VAL A 119 17.10 -4.69 18.45
N VAL A 120 17.90 -5.75 18.38
CA VAL A 120 17.46 -7.11 18.06
C VAL A 120 17.59 -7.98 19.31
N VAL A 121 16.60 -8.84 19.55
CA VAL A 121 16.47 -9.70 20.73
C VAL A 121 16.16 -11.16 20.38
N LYS A 122 16.27 -12.05 21.37
CA LYS A 122 16.02 -13.49 21.23
C LYS A 122 14.55 -13.82 21.40
N ASP A 123 13.94 -13.26 22.44
CA ASP A 123 12.57 -13.52 22.88
C ASP A 123 11.68 -12.32 22.50
N THR A 124 10.36 -12.52 22.43
CA THR A 124 9.45 -11.57 21.77
C THR A 124 9.44 -10.17 22.41
N VAL A 125 9.65 -9.13 21.60
CA VAL A 125 9.72 -7.71 22.05
C VAL A 125 8.48 -7.25 22.80
N LYS A 126 7.32 -7.84 22.50
CA LYS A 126 6.02 -7.59 23.16
C LYS A 126 6.02 -7.93 24.65
N ASN A 127 6.95 -8.77 25.12
CA ASN A 127 6.97 -9.31 26.48
C ASN A 127 7.81 -8.49 27.47
N PHE A 128 8.53 -7.44 27.02
CA PHE A 128 9.40 -6.66 27.89
C PHE A 128 9.67 -5.24 27.38
N THR A 129 10.31 -4.44 28.21
CA THR A 129 10.85 -3.13 27.84
C THR A 129 12.37 -3.08 27.99
N ILE A 130 13.00 -2.31 27.10
CA ILE A 130 14.38 -1.84 27.21
C ILE A 130 14.33 -0.31 27.07
N PHE A 131 15.01 0.39 27.96
CA PHE A 131 15.11 1.85 27.95
C PHE A 131 16.55 2.27 27.74
N LEU A 132 16.80 3.00 26.65
CA LEU A 132 18.07 3.69 26.44
C LEU A 132 18.07 4.99 27.25
N LYS A 133 19.12 5.15 28.05
CA LYS A 133 19.36 6.31 28.91
C LYS A 133 20.76 6.83 28.69
N PHE A 134 20.94 8.15 28.69
CA PHE A 134 22.25 8.80 28.60
C PHE A 134 22.38 9.83 29.71
N LYS A 135 23.62 10.27 29.98
CA LYS A 135 23.87 11.38 30.90
C LYS A 135 24.05 12.66 30.12
N ASP A 136 23.32 13.69 30.53
CA ASP A 136 23.50 15.08 30.13
C ASP A 136 23.51 15.92 31.40
N SER A 137 24.54 16.74 31.60
CA SER A 137 24.57 17.76 32.66
C SER A 137 24.17 17.25 34.07
N ASN A 138 24.67 16.06 34.42
CA ASN A 138 24.33 15.25 35.62
C ASN A 138 22.89 14.71 35.73
N GLN A 139 21.99 15.00 34.80
CA GLN A 139 20.70 14.33 34.67
C GLN A 139 20.79 13.05 33.84
N THR A 140 19.93 12.09 34.12
CA THR A 140 19.72 10.91 33.28
C THR A 140 18.53 11.16 32.36
N LEU A 141 18.80 11.45 31.09
CA LEU A 141 17.77 11.54 30.07
C LEU A 141 17.47 10.16 29.48
N LYS A 142 16.21 9.93 29.09
CA LYS A 142 15.75 8.73 28.39
C LYS A 142 15.45 9.10 26.94
N CYS A 143 15.78 8.23 25.98
CA CYS A 143 15.28 8.39 24.62
C CYS A 143 13.74 8.31 24.55
N GLY A 144 13.20 8.83 23.44
CA GLY A 144 11.78 9.02 23.24
C GLY A 144 11.04 7.75 22.84
N SER A 145 10.25 7.87 21.78
CA SER A 145 9.41 6.80 21.26
C SER A 145 10.23 5.61 20.74
N SER A 146 9.60 4.44 20.75
CA SER A 146 10.07 3.22 20.09
C SER A 146 8.97 2.60 19.24
N ALA A 147 9.32 1.94 18.14
CA ALA A 147 8.38 1.24 17.26
C ALA A 147 8.85 -0.20 17.01
N ILE A 148 7.92 -1.15 17.02
CA ILE A 148 8.19 -2.56 16.74
C ILE A 148 8.42 -2.73 15.23
N VAL A 149 9.49 -3.44 14.88
CA VAL A 149 9.89 -3.76 13.50
C VAL A 149 9.37 -5.14 13.13
N ASP A 150 9.64 -6.13 13.98
CA ASP A 150 9.14 -7.50 13.93
C ASP A 150 9.06 -8.09 15.35
N ASP A 151 8.70 -9.36 15.53
CA ASP A 151 8.59 -9.97 16.87
C ASP A 151 9.90 -9.99 17.69
N ARG A 152 11.07 -9.85 17.05
CA ARG A 152 12.40 -9.81 17.66
C ARG A 152 13.15 -8.48 17.47
N THR A 153 12.61 -7.53 16.71
CA THR A 153 13.31 -6.29 16.37
C THR A 153 12.45 -5.08 16.69
N TYR A 154 13.05 -4.02 17.21
CA TYR A 154 12.40 -2.74 17.38
C TYR A 154 13.41 -1.58 17.34
N ASP A 155 12.92 -0.40 16.97
CA ASP A 155 13.72 0.82 16.87
C ASP A 155 13.45 1.76 18.04
N ILE A 156 14.49 2.43 18.52
CA ILE A 156 14.41 3.52 19.51
C ILE A 156 14.85 4.81 18.82
N VAL A 157 14.01 5.86 18.85
CA VAL A 157 14.39 7.20 18.38
C VAL A 157 14.94 8.03 19.54
N CYS A 158 16.13 8.57 19.32
CA CYS A 158 16.99 9.25 20.28
C CYS A 158 17.40 10.62 19.72
N ASN A 159 16.46 11.52 19.46
CA ASN A 159 16.76 12.87 18.96
C ASN A 159 17.44 13.73 20.05
N THR A 160 18.75 13.56 20.27
CA THR A 160 19.48 14.32 21.29
C THR A 160 19.82 15.72 20.79
N HIS A 161 19.88 16.68 21.72
CA HIS A 161 20.36 18.03 21.41
C HIS A 161 21.86 17.99 21.16
N ASP A 162 22.61 17.50 22.15
CA ASP A 162 24.08 17.51 22.16
C ASP A 162 24.69 16.13 21.85
N LEU A 163 26.02 16.12 21.75
CA LEU A 163 26.83 14.93 21.50
C LEU A 163 26.74 13.92 22.66
N VAL A 164 26.20 12.72 22.40
CA VAL A 164 26.31 11.59 23.32
C VAL A 164 27.63 10.87 23.07
N LYS A 165 28.44 10.75 24.13
CA LYS A 165 29.61 9.87 24.17
C LYS A 165 29.26 8.49 24.73
N ASP A 166 28.50 8.48 25.84
CA ASP A 166 28.21 7.29 26.63
C ASP A 166 26.72 7.19 26.96
N PHE A 167 26.17 5.98 26.87
CA PHE A 167 24.78 5.69 27.23
C PHE A 167 24.66 4.29 27.83
N TYR A 168 23.47 3.93 28.31
CA TYR A 168 23.18 2.59 28.81
C TYR A 168 21.78 2.12 28.47
N LEU A 169 21.66 0.82 28.16
CA LEU A 169 20.40 0.10 28.06
C LEU A 169 20.01 -0.40 29.46
N SER A 170 18.73 -0.36 29.78
CA SER A 170 18.20 -0.86 31.06
C SER A 170 16.81 -1.46 30.92
N GLY A 171 16.55 -2.61 31.53
CA GLY A 171 15.25 -3.28 31.51
C GLY A 171 15.35 -4.80 31.41
N ALA A 172 14.21 -5.50 31.47
CA ALA A 172 14.16 -6.97 31.44
C ALA A 172 14.72 -7.54 30.12
N GLY A 173 14.45 -6.86 28.99
CA GLY A 173 14.89 -7.30 27.67
C GLY A 173 16.42 -7.26 27.45
N VAL A 174 17.20 -6.63 28.32
CA VAL A 174 18.68 -6.60 28.17
C VAL A 174 19.27 -8.01 28.27
N LYS A 175 18.62 -8.93 29.01
CA LYS A 175 18.97 -10.36 29.04
C LYS A 175 18.74 -11.08 27.71
N SER A 176 17.83 -10.56 26.89
CA SER A 176 17.41 -11.14 25.61
C SER A 176 18.15 -10.52 24.40
N LEU A 177 18.97 -9.48 24.62
CA LEU A 177 19.67 -8.74 23.58
C LEU A 177 20.53 -9.65 22.68
N CYS A 178 20.48 -9.43 21.37
CA CYS A 178 21.33 -10.09 20.38
C CYS A 178 22.22 -9.09 19.64
N SER A 179 21.65 -8.02 19.09
CA SER A 179 22.41 -7.05 18.30
C SER A 179 21.95 -5.63 18.56
N LEU A 180 22.89 -4.68 18.45
CA LEU A 180 22.69 -3.26 18.72
C LEU A 180 23.32 -2.46 17.58
N TYR A 181 22.50 -1.81 16.77
CA TYR A 181 22.95 -1.03 15.61
C TYR A 181 22.65 0.45 15.82
N ILE A 182 23.70 1.27 15.81
CA ILE A 182 23.65 2.68 16.18
C ILE A 182 23.80 3.52 14.92
N SER A 183 22.82 4.37 14.62
CA SER A 183 22.78 5.14 13.38
C SER A 183 23.76 6.31 13.39
N ALA A 184 24.62 6.36 12.36
CA ALA A 184 25.35 7.58 11.99
C ALA A 184 24.47 8.59 11.21
N GLY A 185 23.30 8.15 10.74
CA GLY A 185 22.56 8.73 9.61
C GLY A 185 22.86 8.01 8.29
N ARG A 186 22.11 8.36 7.23
CA ARG A 186 22.38 7.96 5.83
C ARG A 186 23.07 9.09 5.06
N ASN A 187 23.72 8.79 3.93
CA ASN A 187 24.29 9.83 3.07
C ASN A 187 23.16 10.52 2.25
N VAL A 188 22.69 11.67 2.72
CA VAL A 188 21.60 12.44 2.07
C VAL A 188 22.09 13.33 0.92
N ALA A 189 23.40 13.40 0.65
CA ALA A 189 23.96 14.19 -0.45
C ALA A 189 23.94 13.46 -1.81
N LEU A 190 23.79 12.13 -1.80
CA LEU A 190 24.00 11.26 -2.95
C LEU A 190 23.11 11.65 -4.15
N LYS A 191 23.75 11.87 -5.30
CA LYS A 191 23.19 12.36 -6.58
C LYS A 191 22.23 13.58 -6.48
N GLN A 192 22.32 14.38 -5.43
CA GLN A 192 21.56 15.64 -5.30
C GLN A 192 22.11 16.74 -6.23
N GLN A 193 21.36 17.85 -6.34
CA GLN A 193 21.73 18.97 -7.20
C GLN A 193 22.98 19.69 -6.68
N THR A 194 23.97 19.89 -7.55
CA THR A 194 25.28 20.47 -7.18
C THR A 194 25.79 21.46 -8.21
N GLU A 195 26.39 22.54 -7.73
CA GLU A 195 26.92 23.66 -8.51
C GLU A 195 28.37 23.94 -8.10
N GLN A 196 29.13 24.60 -8.96
CA GLN A 196 30.46 25.08 -8.63
C GLN A 196 30.78 26.38 -9.36
N SER A 197 31.59 27.21 -8.71
CA SER A 197 32.13 28.48 -9.21
C SER A 197 32.60 28.47 -10.67
N SER A 198 33.27 27.40 -11.07
CA SER A 198 33.84 27.20 -12.39
C SER A 198 34.12 25.72 -12.60
N THR A 199 34.10 25.26 -13.86
CA THR A 199 34.45 23.87 -14.22
C THR A 199 35.76 23.85 -15.00
N TYR A 200 36.69 22.99 -14.61
CA TYR A 200 37.86 22.66 -15.42
C TYR A 200 37.58 21.39 -16.23
N LYS A 201 37.41 21.51 -17.56
CA LYS A 201 37.15 20.37 -18.47
C LYS A 201 35.97 19.49 -18.00
N THR A 202 36.16 18.18 -17.81
CA THR A 202 35.11 17.23 -17.40
C THR A 202 34.87 17.15 -15.89
N TRP A 203 35.53 17.98 -15.07
CA TRP A 203 35.52 17.89 -13.61
C TRP A 203 34.29 18.59 -13.00
N ILE A 204 33.11 18.09 -13.34
CA ILE A 204 31.80 18.67 -12.98
C ILE A 204 31.48 18.54 -11.47
N SER A 205 30.55 19.36 -10.99
CA SER A 205 30.17 19.45 -9.57
C SER A 205 29.58 18.15 -9.01
N SER A 206 28.83 17.40 -9.82
CA SER A 206 28.13 16.18 -9.41
C SER A 206 29.04 15.00 -9.07
N HIS A 207 30.31 15.01 -9.52
CA HIS A 207 31.29 14.00 -9.12
C HIS A 207 31.48 13.95 -7.59
N ALA A 208 31.38 15.08 -6.89
CA ALA A 208 31.48 15.11 -5.43
C ALA A 208 30.27 14.51 -4.68
N VAL A 209 29.26 13.97 -5.37
CA VAL A 209 28.12 13.27 -4.77
C VAL A 209 27.72 12.03 -5.59
N ASP A 210 28.62 11.48 -6.40
CA ASP A 210 28.31 10.32 -7.25
C ASP A 210 28.49 8.97 -6.52
N GLY A 211 29.00 9.00 -5.29
CA GLY A 211 29.17 7.83 -4.42
C GLY A 211 30.49 7.08 -4.59
N LYS A 212 31.31 7.41 -5.58
CA LYS A 212 32.61 6.77 -5.83
C LYS A 212 33.70 7.34 -4.94
N LEU A 213 34.66 6.50 -4.59
CA LEU A 213 35.79 6.85 -3.73
C LEU A 213 37.11 6.70 -4.50
N ASP A 214 37.13 7.22 -5.73
CA ASP A 214 38.20 7.06 -6.73
C ASP A 214 39.42 7.96 -6.42
N ILE A 215 39.97 7.75 -5.22
CA ILE A 215 41.14 8.43 -4.67
C ILE A 215 42.37 7.54 -5.00
N PRO A 216 42.65 7.37 -6.30
CA PRO A 216 43.39 8.44 -6.96
C PRO A 216 42.97 8.79 -8.41
N ASP A 217 42.63 10.06 -8.62
CA ASP A 217 42.51 10.66 -9.95
C ASP A 217 43.92 10.94 -10.54
N ASN A 218 44.28 10.21 -11.60
CA ASN A 218 45.61 10.25 -12.23
C ASN A 218 45.70 11.20 -13.45
N GLU A 219 45.32 12.46 -13.25
CA GLU A 219 45.58 13.64 -14.13
C GLU A 219 45.00 13.64 -15.56
N ASP A 220 44.47 12.52 -16.09
CA ASP A 220 43.72 12.52 -17.35
C ASP A 220 42.40 13.27 -17.22
N SER A 221 42.49 14.56 -17.49
CA SER A 221 41.40 15.51 -17.48
C SER A 221 40.29 15.31 -18.53
N GLN A 222 40.25 14.15 -19.19
CA GLN A 222 39.11 13.64 -19.96
C GLN A 222 38.25 12.65 -19.15
N LYS A 223 38.82 11.94 -18.18
CA LYS A 223 38.18 10.87 -17.38
C LYS A 223 38.22 11.14 -15.86
N ALA A 224 38.10 12.41 -15.47
CA ALA A 224 38.12 12.80 -14.07
C ALA A 224 36.94 12.20 -13.30
N THR A 225 37.22 11.73 -12.08
CA THR A 225 36.22 11.16 -11.15
C THR A 225 35.92 12.09 -9.96
N CYS A 226 36.62 13.22 -9.86
CA CYS A 226 36.45 14.24 -8.83
C CYS A 226 35.94 15.56 -9.44
N THR A 227 35.38 16.46 -8.63
CA THR A 227 35.14 17.87 -9.02
C THR A 227 36.44 18.68 -8.98
N ARG A 228 36.54 19.71 -9.83
CA ARG A 228 37.63 20.70 -9.79
C ARG A 228 37.25 22.03 -10.42
N THR A 229 37.52 23.10 -9.69
CA THR A 229 37.42 24.48 -10.19
C THR A 229 38.61 24.86 -11.07
N LYS A 230 38.48 25.95 -11.84
CA LYS A 230 39.61 26.54 -12.56
C LYS A 230 40.64 27.11 -11.57
N TRP A 231 41.85 27.35 -12.07
CA TRP A 231 42.97 27.93 -11.31
C TRP A 231 42.78 29.44 -11.13
N ARG A 232 43.00 29.97 -9.92
CA ARG A 232 42.76 31.38 -9.48
C ARG A 232 41.31 31.85 -9.42
N ASP A 233 40.35 31.19 -10.05
CA ASP A 233 38.91 31.46 -9.84
C ASP A 233 38.53 31.38 -8.35
N PRO A 234 37.49 32.12 -7.89
CA PRO A 234 36.94 31.97 -6.54
C PRO A 234 36.43 30.53 -6.39
N GLY A 235 37.04 29.74 -5.52
CA GLY A 235 36.88 28.28 -5.54
C GLY A 235 35.87 27.81 -4.52
N TRP A 236 34.59 27.82 -4.92
CA TRP A 236 33.49 27.24 -4.16
C TRP A 236 32.79 26.11 -4.92
N TRP A 237 32.23 25.19 -4.15
CA TRP A 237 31.32 24.11 -4.57
C TRP A 237 30.09 24.13 -3.65
N ARG A 238 28.91 23.85 -4.20
CA ARG A 238 27.62 23.93 -3.49
C ARG A 238 26.76 22.71 -3.78
N LEU A 239 26.15 22.17 -2.73
CA LEU A 239 25.10 21.14 -2.74
C LEU A 239 23.78 21.80 -2.33
N THR A 240 22.71 21.50 -3.08
CA THR A 240 21.33 21.86 -2.74
C THR A 240 20.49 20.60 -2.66
N PHE A 241 19.95 20.29 -1.47
CA PHE A 241 19.07 19.14 -1.29
C PHE A 241 17.72 19.38 -1.95
N SER A 242 17.09 18.31 -2.47
CA SER A 242 15.72 18.34 -3.00
C SER A 242 14.67 18.68 -1.93
N GLN A 243 14.88 18.20 -0.70
CA GLN A 243 14.11 18.51 0.52
C GLN A 243 15.08 18.89 1.65
N PRO A 244 14.70 19.74 2.63
CA PRO A 244 15.61 20.11 3.72
C PRO A 244 16.08 18.89 4.53
N ALA A 245 17.32 18.89 5.01
CA ALA A 245 17.93 17.78 5.75
C ALA A 245 18.27 18.16 7.20
N ASN A 246 18.19 17.18 8.10
CA ASN A 246 18.72 17.25 9.46
C ASN A 246 20.07 16.54 9.48
N VAL A 247 21.16 17.28 9.69
CA VAL A 247 22.54 16.83 9.45
C VAL A 247 23.28 16.53 10.75
N SER A 248 23.89 15.35 10.84
CA SER A 248 24.66 14.85 11.98
C SER A 248 26.19 14.99 11.81
N MET A 249 26.70 14.84 10.59
CA MET A 249 28.14 14.81 10.29
C MET A 249 28.42 15.05 8.80
N PHE A 250 29.55 15.67 8.47
CA PHE A 250 30.07 15.77 7.10
C PHE A 250 31.35 14.96 6.95
N SER A 251 31.55 14.31 5.81
CA SER A 251 32.77 13.60 5.43
C SER A 251 33.19 14.02 4.03
N ILE A 252 34.30 14.75 3.93
CA ILE A 252 34.78 15.38 2.70
C ILE A 252 36.06 14.68 2.26
N TYR A 253 35.99 13.93 1.17
CA TYR A 253 37.10 13.24 0.56
C TYR A 253 37.86 14.19 -0.38
N ASN A 254 39.15 14.34 -0.10
CA ASN A 254 40.06 15.27 -0.76
C ASN A 254 40.78 14.57 -1.94
N ARG A 255 41.22 15.33 -2.94
CA ARG A 255 41.90 14.76 -4.11
C ARG A 255 43.38 14.48 -3.85
N ARG A 256 43.71 13.21 -3.67
CA ARG A 256 45.09 12.69 -3.67
C ARG A 256 45.70 12.59 -5.08
N ASN A 257 47.02 12.62 -5.19
CA ASN A 257 47.76 12.33 -6.43
C ASN A 257 48.97 11.43 -6.13
N PRO A 258 48.88 10.10 -6.34
CA PRO A 258 49.93 9.16 -5.93
C PRO A 258 51.21 9.29 -6.78
N SER A 259 51.09 9.84 -8.00
CA SER A 259 52.21 10.06 -8.92
C SER A 259 53.07 11.28 -8.55
N TRP A 260 52.57 12.18 -7.71
CA TRP A 260 53.27 13.41 -7.29
C TRP A 260 53.39 13.49 -5.77
N LYS A 261 54.59 13.16 -5.24
CA LYS A 261 54.97 13.11 -3.81
C LYS A 261 54.56 14.33 -2.94
N TYR A 262 54.24 15.47 -3.54
CA TYR A 262 53.88 16.72 -2.87
C TYR A 262 52.59 17.37 -3.41
N CYS A 263 51.77 16.68 -4.21
CA CYS A 263 50.58 17.30 -4.77
C CYS A 263 49.30 17.04 -3.97
N CYS A 264 48.55 18.13 -3.88
CA CYS A 264 47.08 18.15 -3.89
C CYS A 264 46.44 18.00 -2.50
N GLU A 265 46.95 17.16 -1.59
CA GLU A 265 46.26 16.92 -0.30
C GLU A 265 46.27 18.18 0.60
N GLN A 266 47.28 19.03 0.46
CA GLN A 266 47.35 20.33 1.15
C GLN A 266 46.26 21.33 0.69
N ARG A 267 45.60 21.13 -0.46
CA ARG A 267 44.78 22.19 -1.10
C ARG A 267 43.46 22.50 -0.43
N LEU A 268 42.92 21.54 0.31
CA LEU A 268 41.66 21.69 1.05
C LEU A 268 41.89 22.30 2.45
N LYS A 269 43.14 22.57 2.87
CA LYS A 269 43.40 23.24 4.14
C LYS A 269 42.73 24.62 4.20
N GLY A 270 42.31 24.99 5.41
CA GLY A 270 41.62 26.25 5.69
C GLY A 270 40.24 26.35 5.04
N PHE A 271 39.66 25.24 4.54
CA PHE A 271 38.35 25.27 3.91
C PHE A 271 37.27 25.80 4.87
N HIS A 272 36.35 26.56 4.29
CA HIS A 272 35.17 27.06 4.97
C HIS A 272 33.97 26.24 4.50
N LEU A 273 33.28 25.60 5.44
CA LEU A 273 32.02 24.90 5.21
C LEU A 273 30.90 25.68 5.89
N THR A 274 29.85 25.96 5.13
CA THR A 274 28.61 26.54 5.64
C THR A 274 27.41 25.64 5.33
N ALA A 275 26.45 25.59 6.25
CA ALA A 275 25.14 25.00 6.04
C ALA A 275 24.09 26.10 6.17
N LEU A 276 23.17 26.18 5.19
CA LEU A 276 22.17 27.24 5.09
C LEU A 276 20.75 26.67 4.98
N ASP A 277 19.76 27.41 5.44
CA ASP A 277 18.34 27.07 5.27
C ASP A 277 17.80 27.42 3.86
N SER A 278 16.49 27.28 3.66
CA SER A 278 15.83 27.58 2.36
C SER A 278 15.79 29.09 2.03
N GLN A 279 16.03 29.94 3.03
CA GLN A 279 16.08 31.39 2.96
C GLN A 279 17.54 31.89 2.84
N LYS A 280 18.51 30.98 2.84
CA LYS A 280 19.97 31.21 2.86
C LYS A 280 20.51 31.81 4.16
N VAL A 281 19.78 31.65 5.27
CA VAL A 281 20.26 31.98 6.62
C VAL A 281 21.30 30.94 7.05
N LEU A 282 22.39 31.41 7.68
CA LEU A 282 23.45 30.55 8.20
C LEU A 282 22.98 29.74 9.40
N LEU A 283 23.00 28.40 9.28
CA LEU A 283 22.62 27.45 10.33
C LEU A 283 23.84 26.87 11.05
N TYR A 284 24.95 26.70 10.34
CA TYR A 284 26.20 26.14 10.87
C TYR A 284 27.39 26.59 10.03
N GLU A 285 28.52 26.78 10.69
CA GLU A 285 29.78 27.21 10.10
C GLU A 285 30.93 26.36 10.65
N TYR A 286 31.89 26.01 9.79
CA TYR A 286 33.14 25.36 10.16
C TYR A 286 34.29 25.93 9.32
N ILE A 287 35.39 26.29 9.97
CA ILE A 287 36.63 26.71 9.32
C ILE A 287 37.72 25.72 9.73
N ASP A 288 38.35 25.06 8.76
CA ASP A 288 39.47 24.16 9.01
C ASP A 288 40.66 24.93 9.62
N GLN A 289 41.32 24.30 10.59
CA GLN A 289 42.33 24.94 11.43
C GLN A 289 43.75 24.88 10.82
N GLU A 290 43.87 24.50 9.54
CA GLU A 290 45.13 24.37 8.80
C GLU A 290 46.21 23.53 9.50
N THR A 291 45.85 22.57 10.36
CA THR A 291 46.82 21.80 11.15
C THR A 291 47.56 20.78 10.29
N GLU A 292 46.84 19.86 9.65
CA GLU A 292 47.42 18.77 8.87
C GLU A 292 46.79 18.67 7.46
N ARG A 293 47.45 17.92 6.57
CA ARG A 293 46.85 17.51 5.30
C ARG A 293 46.13 16.18 5.48
N ALA A 294 44.91 16.06 4.98
CA ALA A 294 44.16 14.80 5.01
C ALA A 294 43.61 14.42 3.63
N ASP A 295 43.55 13.11 3.37
CA ASP A 295 42.79 12.53 2.24
C ASP A 295 41.27 12.58 2.51
N MET A 296 40.86 12.76 3.78
CA MET A 296 39.47 12.76 4.23
C MET A 296 39.34 13.67 5.47
N TYR A 297 38.47 14.67 5.41
CA TYR A 297 38.13 15.53 6.55
C TYR A 297 36.75 15.14 7.11
N ILE A 298 36.60 15.10 8.43
CA ILE A 298 35.32 14.75 9.09
C ILE A 298 34.89 15.88 10.03
N VAL A 299 33.88 16.64 9.61
CA VAL A 299 33.31 17.76 10.38
C VAL A 299 32.14 17.26 11.19
N ARG A 300 32.14 17.55 12.49
CA ARG A 300 31.10 17.12 13.45
C ARG A 300 30.53 18.34 14.17
N PRO A 301 29.31 18.77 13.81
CA PRO A 301 28.56 19.75 14.58
C PRO A 301 28.35 19.30 16.02
N HIS A 302 28.30 20.22 16.99
CA HIS A 302 28.04 19.91 18.41
C HIS A 302 26.60 19.44 18.68
N SER A 303 25.68 19.78 17.76
CA SER A 303 24.25 19.43 17.80
C SER A 303 23.76 19.16 16.37
N MET A 304 22.71 18.37 16.20
CA MET A 304 22.15 18.09 14.86
C MET A 304 21.62 19.37 14.19
N ILE A 305 22.19 19.75 13.04
CA ILE A 305 21.80 20.96 12.29
C ILE A 305 20.46 20.68 11.60
N LYS A 306 19.42 21.45 11.90
CA LYS A 306 18.07 21.19 11.40
C LYS A 306 17.74 22.01 10.14
N ASN A 307 16.91 21.44 9.26
CA ASN A 307 16.36 22.12 8.07
C ASN A 307 17.41 22.68 7.08
N VAL A 308 18.60 22.07 6.98
CA VAL A 308 19.63 22.44 6.01
C VAL A 308 19.11 22.24 4.59
N ARG A 309 19.07 23.30 3.78
CA ARG A 309 18.73 23.24 2.36
C ARG A 309 19.97 23.21 1.47
N VAL A 310 21.02 23.92 1.89
CA VAL A 310 22.24 24.13 1.11
C VAL A 310 23.47 23.84 1.97
N VAL A 311 24.47 23.19 1.38
CA VAL A 311 25.82 23.06 1.94
C VAL A 311 26.80 23.66 0.94
N GLN A 312 27.67 24.56 1.39
CA GLN A 312 28.67 25.21 0.54
C GLN A 312 30.07 25.03 1.13
N ILE A 313 31.03 24.66 0.29
CA ILE A 313 32.44 24.45 0.65
C ILE A 313 33.28 25.42 -0.19
N GLU A 314 34.09 26.23 0.49
CA GLU A 314 34.99 27.21 -0.12
C GLU A 314 36.45 26.93 0.28
N LYS A 315 37.39 27.18 -0.62
CA LYS A 315 38.84 27.00 -0.35
C LYS A 315 39.37 28.12 0.56
N GLY A 316 40.20 27.77 1.55
CA GLY A 316 40.85 28.75 2.44
C GLY A 316 41.88 29.66 1.78
N HIS A 317 42.40 29.27 0.60
CA HIS A 317 43.55 29.94 -0.02
C HIS A 317 43.27 30.52 -1.41
N PRO A 318 43.71 31.75 -1.72
CA PRO A 318 43.46 32.39 -3.02
C PRO A 318 44.20 31.72 -4.18
N ASN A 319 45.39 31.17 -3.93
CA ASN A 319 46.31 30.72 -4.99
C ASN A 319 46.02 29.34 -5.59
N TRP A 320 45.10 28.55 -5.03
CA TRP A 320 44.78 27.20 -5.48
C TRP A 320 43.37 27.08 -6.08
N TYR A 321 43.06 25.94 -6.67
CA TYR A 321 41.69 25.55 -7.05
C TYR A 321 41.10 24.63 -5.98
N LEU A 322 39.77 24.64 -5.85
CA LEU A 322 39.05 23.66 -5.05
C LEU A 322 38.96 22.35 -5.87
N ALA A 323 39.14 21.20 -5.21
CA ALA A 323 38.89 19.89 -5.78
C ALA A 323 38.47 18.93 -4.66
N LEU A 324 37.38 18.20 -4.87
CA LEU A 324 36.75 17.28 -3.92
C LEU A 324 36.43 16.00 -4.69
N CYS A 325 36.58 14.82 -4.09
CA CYS A 325 36.25 13.56 -4.76
C CYS A 325 34.90 12.98 -4.32
N GLU A 326 34.47 13.20 -3.08
CA GLU A 326 33.14 12.83 -2.58
C GLU A 326 32.83 13.65 -1.31
N VAL A 327 31.57 14.07 -1.14
CA VAL A 327 31.08 14.89 -0.03
C VAL A 327 29.87 14.19 0.58
N LYS A 328 30.11 13.29 1.54
CA LYS A 328 29.03 12.60 2.24
C LYS A 328 28.48 13.50 3.33
N VAL A 329 27.18 13.78 3.27
CA VAL A 329 26.45 14.48 4.34
C VAL A 329 25.58 13.44 5.03
N PHE A 330 25.94 13.10 6.26
CA PHE A 330 25.20 12.15 7.07
C PHE A 330 24.06 12.84 7.81
N GLY A 331 22.89 12.23 7.80
CA GLY A 331 21.70 12.79 8.41
C GLY A 331 20.43 12.05 7.98
N GLU A 332 19.32 12.78 8.01
CA GLU A 332 17.99 12.37 7.54
C GLU A 332 17.33 13.50 6.74
N LEU A 333 16.44 13.18 5.80
CA LEU A 333 15.58 14.19 5.18
C LEU A 333 14.46 14.61 6.14
N SER A 334 14.12 15.89 6.12
CA SER A 334 13.03 16.47 6.91
C SER A 334 11.71 16.28 6.16
N CYS A 335 11.15 15.07 6.28
CA CYS A 335 9.83 14.79 5.71
C CYS A 335 8.74 15.64 6.38
N GLY A 336 7.78 16.11 5.59
CA GLY A 336 6.56 16.70 6.13
C GLY A 336 5.70 15.67 6.87
N ASP A 337 4.74 16.14 7.67
CA ASP A 337 3.93 15.29 8.54
C ASP A 337 3.26 14.12 7.79
N GLY A 338 3.23 12.96 8.45
CA GLY A 338 2.66 11.74 7.88
C GLY A 338 3.48 11.10 6.75
N ARG A 339 4.76 11.45 6.56
CA ARG A 339 5.63 10.89 5.50
C ARG A 339 6.96 10.31 5.99
N TYR A 340 7.47 9.32 5.26
CA TYR A 340 8.74 8.63 5.58
C TYR A 340 9.46 8.06 4.33
N GLY A 341 10.63 7.48 4.56
CA GLY A 341 11.44 6.77 3.56
C GLY A 341 12.53 7.64 2.95
N LEU A 342 13.33 7.04 2.06
CA LEU A 342 14.56 7.64 1.55
C LEU A 342 14.35 9.02 0.89
N GLY A 343 13.25 9.19 0.15
CA GLY A 343 12.81 10.44 -0.49
C GLY A 343 11.55 11.08 0.10
N CYS A 344 11.07 10.67 1.29
CA CYS A 344 9.80 11.13 1.90
C CYS A 344 8.52 10.81 1.09
N GLU A 345 8.60 9.88 0.13
CA GLU A 345 7.51 9.54 -0.79
C GLU A 345 6.37 8.75 -0.12
N ARG A 346 6.71 7.90 0.87
CA ARG A 346 5.77 6.98 1.55
C ARG A 346 4.92 7.72 2.59
N ARG A 347 3.71 7.21 2.87
CA ARG A 347 2.77 7.74 3.89
C ARG A 347 2.69 6.83 5.10
N CYS A 348 2.70 7.41 6.30
CA CYS A 348 2.53 6.68 7.57
C CYS A 348 1.13 6.06 7.69
N ASN A 349 1.05 4.77 8.06
CA ASN A 349 -0.21 4.04 8.28
C ASN A 349 -0.42 3.74 9.77
N CYS A 350 -0.21 4.73 10.64
CA CYS A 350 -0.30 4.58 12.09
C CYS A 350 -1.74 4.69 12.62
N VAL A 351 -1.99 4.06 13.78
CA VAL A 351 -3.18 4.34 14.61
C VAL A 351 -3.33 5.85 14.81
N ASN A 352 -4.57 6.35 14.71
CA ASN A 352 -4.95 7.76 14.84
C ASN A 352 -4.20 8.73 13.90
N GLN A 353 -3.70 8.27 12.75
CA GLN A 353 -2.94 9.06 11.77
C GLN A 353 -1.67 9.73 12.36
N ALA A 354 -1.11 9.15 13.42
CA ALA A 354 0.09 9.68 14.08
C ALA A 354 1.32 9.68 13.16
N SER A 355 2.25 10.61 13.38
CA SER A 355 3.53 10.65 12.67
C SER A 355 4.39 9.43 13.00
N CYS A 356 4.84 8.73 11.96
CA CYS A 356 5.75 7.61 12.03
C CYS A 356 7.22 8.06 12.03
N PHE A 357 8.13 7.11 12.25
CA PHE A 357 9.56 7.32 12.11
C PHE A 357 9.97 7.52 10.65
N VAL A 358 10.65 8.61 10.35
CA VAL A 358 11.10 8.95 8.99
C VAL A 358 12.01 7.87 8.37
N HIS A 359 12.84 7.22 9.19
CA HIS A 359 13.86 6.29 8.71
C HIS A 359 13.30 4.94 8.25
N SER A 360 12.16 4.49 8.81
CA SER A 360 11.57 3.16 8.58
C SER A 360 10.08 3.13 8.26
N GLY A 361 9.29 4.13 8.69
CA GLY A 361 7.83 4.07 8.71
C GLY A 361 7.24 3.51 10.00
N GLY A 362 8.08 3.12 10.97
CA GLY A 362 7.66 2.55 12.24
C GLY A 362 6.73 3.47 13.04
N CYS A 363 5.61 2.92 13.49
CA CYS A 363 4.58 3.63 14.24
C CYS A 363 4.68 3.34 15.75
N PRO A 364 5.03 4.32 16.61
CA PRO A 364 5.07 4.12 18.07
C PRO A 364 3.72 3.79 18.70
N SER A 365 2.62 4.21 18.05
CA SER A 365 1.23 3.90 18.42
C SER A 365 0.73 2.57 17.84
N GLY A 366 1.58 1.82 17.13
CA GLY A 366 1.20 0.68 16.30
C GLY A 366 0.61 1.08 14.94
N CYS A 367 0.53 0.10 14.05
CA CYS A 367 -0.11 0.22 12.74
C CYS A 367 -1.64 0.29 12.86
N ALA A 368 -2.30 1.00 11.95
CA ALA A 368 -3.75 0.97 11.84
C ALA A 368 -4.27 -0.42 11.42
N ALA A 369 -5.57 -0.67 11.61
CA ALA A 369 -6.21 -1.88 11.08
C ALA A 369 -6.07 -1.94 9.55
N GLY A 370 -5.76 -3.11 9.01
CA GLY A 370 -5.40 -3.29 7.60
C GLY A 370 -3.90 -3.16 7.31
N TYR A 371 -3.05 -2.99 8.33
CA TYR A 371 -1.60 -2.81 8.17
C TYR A 371 -0.77 -3.61 9.21
N ILE A 372 0.45 -4.00 8.84
CA ILE A 372 1.41 -4.78 9.65
C ILE A 372 2.86 -4.50 9.25
N GLY A 373 3.81 -4.80 10.14
CA GLY A 373 5.25 -4.82 9.86
C GLY A 373 5.97 -3.49 10.14
N GLU A 374 7.28 -3.48 9.92
CA GLU A 374 8.19 -2.36 10.22
C GLU A 374 7.68 -0.99 9.74
N ASP A 375 7.11 -0.96 8.54
CA ASP A 375 6.75 0.25 7.82
C ASP A 375 5.22 0.44 7.71
N CYS A 376 4.47 -0.39 8.46
CA CYS A 376 3.03 -0.56 8.38
C CYS A 376 2.54 -0.71 6.93
N SER A 377 3.10 -1.68 6.21
CA SER A 377 2.60 -2.15 4.92
C SER A 377 1.21 -2.77 5.03
N VAL A 378 0.45 -2.73 3.93
CA VAL A 378 -0.93 -3.24 3.86
C VAL A 378 -0.99 -4.76 4.08
N CYS A 379 -2.08 -5.26 4.66
CA CYS A 379 -2.31 -6.69 4.79
C CYS A 379 -2.23 -7.41 3.44
N LEU A 380 -1.65 -8.62 3.45
CA LEU A 380 -1.75 -9.56 2.34
C LEU A 380 -3.22 -9.87 2.03
N THR A 381 -3.52 -10.05 0.74
CA THR A 381 -4.85 -10.43 0.24
C THR A 381 -5.41 -11.62 1.01
N GLY A 382 -6.68 -11.53 1.43
CA GLY A 382 -7.33 -12.56 2.26
C GLY A 382 -7.16 -12.36 3.77
N ARG A 383 -6.54 -11.26 4.23
CA ARG A 383 -6.38 -10.93 5.67
C ARG A 383 -6.82 -9.51 5.99
N TYR A 384 -7.30 -9.30 7.22
CA TYR A 384 -7.80 -8.00 7.69
C TYR A 384 -7.54 -7.74 9.19
N GLY A 385 -7.91 -6.54 9.63
CA GLY A 385 -7.92 -6.13 11.03
C GLY A 385 -6.57 -5.64 11.56
N SER A 386 -6.49 -5.48 12.88
CA SER A 386 -5.27 -5.04 13.58
C SER A 386 -4.16 -6.08 13.43
N GLY A 387 -3.07 -5.74 12.73
CA GLY A 387 -1.96 -6.67 12.49
C GLY A 387 -2.34 -7.88 11.63
N CYS A 388 -3.36 -7.77 10.77
CA CYS A 388 -3.71 -8.78 9.77
C CYS A 388 -3.98 -10.19 10.33
N ALA A 389 -4.38 -10.27 11.60
CA ALA A 389 -4.61 -11.54 12.31
C ALA A 389 -5.78 -12.32 11.71
N GLU A 390 -6.86 -11.60 11.37
CA GLU A 390 -8.10 -12.17 10.85
C GLU A 390 -7.97 -12.56 9.37
N ILE A 391 -8.80 -13.52 8.95
CA ILE A 391 -8.83 -14.08 7.59
C ILE A 391 -10.21 -13.80 6.98
N CYS A 392 -10.24 -13.35 5.72
CA CYS A 392 -11.49 -13.09 5.00
C CYS A 392 -12.37 -14.36 4.93
N SER A 393 -13.69 -14.17 4.96
CA SER A 393 -14.65 -15.27 4.96
C SER A 393 -14.62 -16.06 3.65
N GLU A 394 -14.68 -17.39 3.74
CA GLU A 394 -14.86 -18.29 2.60
C GLU A 394 -16.21 -18.15 1.88
N LYS A 395 -17.05 -17.19 2.28
CA LYS A 395 -18.34 -16.85 1.67
C LYS A 395 -18.42 -15.40 1.18
N CYS A 396 -17.29 -14.67 1.20
CA CYS A 396 -17.12 -13.45 0.43
C CYS A 396 -17.18 -13.80 -1.07
N GLY A 397 -18.15 -13.23 -1.80
CA GLY A 397 -18.39 -13.59 -3.19
C GLY A 397 -17.26 -13.20 -4.14
N GLY A 398 -17.20 -13.88 -5.29
CA GLY A 398 -16.21 -13.65 -6.35
C GLY A 398 -14.89 -14.38 -6.12
N ASP A 399 -13.95 -14.21 -7.05
CA ASP A 399 -12.68 -14.94 -7.03
C ASP A 399 -11.80 -14.55 -5.83
N GLY A 400 -11.38 -15.54 -5.03
CA GLY A 400 -10.33 -15.38 -4.02
C GLY A 400 -10.78 -14.82 -2.66
N ASN A 401 -12.08 -14.88 -2.32
CA ASN A 401 -12.62 -14.56 -1.00
C ASN A 401 -12.24 -13.14 -0.51
N LEU A 402 -12.35 -12.14 -1.38
CA LEU A 402 -11.77 -10.81 -1.14
C LEU A 402 -12.59 -9.97 -0.15
N CYS A 403 -11.94 -9.49 0.91
CA CYS A 403 -12.51 -8.55 1.88
C CYS A 403 -11.64 -7.30 2.09
N GLU A 404 -12.23 -6.27 2.68
CA GLU A 404 -11.58 -5.01 3.06
C GLU A 404 -10.53 -5.26 4.16
N GLN A 405 -9.29 -4.82 3.95
CA GLN A 405 -8.19 -5.06 4.91
C GLN A 405 -8.44 -4.39 6.26
N SER A 406 -9.16 -3.27 6.33
CA SER A 406 -9.45 -2.58 7.58
C SER A 406 -10.49 -3.32 8.42
N GLY A 407 -11.71 -3.51 7.90
CA GLY A 407 -12.85 -4.03 8.66
C GLY A 407 -13.18 -5.51 8.46
N GLY A 408 -12.77 -6.12 7.34
CA GLY A 408 -13.14 -7.50 6.98
C GLY A 408 -14.43 -7.64 6.16
N ALA A 409 -15.03 -6.52 5.73
CA ALA A 409 -16.24 -6.53 4.90
C ALA A 409 -15.97 -7.13 3.52
N CYS A 410 -16.81 -8.05 3.05
CA CYS A 410 -16.60 -8.73 1.76
C CYS A 410 -16.81 -7.79 0.56
N ASN A 411 -15.79 -7.63 -0.30
CA ASN A 411 -15.71 -6.57 -1.30
C ASN A 411 -16.74 -6.68 -2.44
N GLN A 412 -17.27 -7.89 -2.70
CA GLN A 412 -18.31 -8.15 -3.70
C GLN A 412 -19.63 -8.62 -3.06
N GLY A 413 -19.80 -8.41 -1.75
CA GLY A 413 -20.89 -9.01 -0.98
C GLY A 413 -20.67 -10.51 -0.75
N CYS A 414 -21.76 -11.27 -0.70
CA CYS A 414 -21.77 -12.66 -0.27
C CYS A 414 -22.17 -13.65 -1.36
N ASP A 415 -21.66 -14.88 -1.23
CA ASP A 415 -22.16 -16.04 -1.96
C ASP A 415 -23.70 -16.21 -1.78
N PRO A 416 -24.41 -16.76 -2.78
CA PRO A 416 -25.83 -17.03 -2.67
C PRO A 416 -26.16 -17.90 -1.45
N GLY A 417 -27.11 -17.45 -0.64
CA GLY A 417 -27.48 -18.12 0.62
C GLY A 417 -26.75 -17.61 1.87
N TYR A 418 -25.91 -16.57 1.77
CA TYR A 418 -25.20 -15.98 2.89
C TYR A 418 -25.42 -14.46 3.01
N ALA A 419 -25.29 -13.95 4.25
CA ALA A 419 -25.53 -12.56 4.63
C ALA A 419 -24.65 -12.11 5.81
N GLY A 420 -24.71 -10.81 6.11
CA GLY A 420 -23.82 -10.15 7.07
C GLY A 420 -22.60 -9.53 6.39
N THR A 421 -21.93 -8.61 7.06
CA THR A 421 -20.79 -7.87 6.49
C THR A 421 -19.62 -8.78 6.09
N HIS A 422 -19.41 -9.87 6.84
CA HIS A 422 -18.35 -10.85 6.61
C HIS A 422 -18.97 -12.18 6.10
N CYS A 423 -20.20 -12.15 5.58
CA CYS A 423 -20.95 -13.30 5.09
C CYS A 423 -21.05 -14.46 6.10
N GLN A 424 -21.10 -14.10 7.39
CA GLN A 424 -21.03 -15.01 8.53
C GLN A 424 -22.37 -15.66 8.90
N PHE A 425 -23.47 -15.21 8.28
CA PHE A 425 -24.82 -15.72 8.51
C PHE A 425 -25.36 -16.43 7.27
N LEU A 426 -26.18 -17.45 7.47
CA LEU A 426 -27.06 -17.99 6.44
C LEU A 426 -28.18 -16.98 6.15
N CYS A 427 -28.87 -17.10 5.00
CA CYS A 427 -30.11 -16.36 4.81
C CYS A 427 -31.13 -16.66 5.91
N PRO A 428 -31.91 -15.66 6.38
CA PRO A 428 -32.97 -15.88 7.33
C PRO A 428 -34.09 -16.74 6.72
N ASN A 429 -34.83 -17.47 7.57
CA ASN A 429 -35.99 -18.25 7.13
C ASN A 429 -36.95 -17.39 6.30
N GLY A 430 -37.43 -17.94 5.18
CA GLY A 430 -38.23 -17.20 4.20
C GLY A 430 -37.42 -16.45 3.14
N LYS A 431 -36.08 -16.49 3.16
CA LYS A 431 -35.19 -15.85 2.16
C LYS A 431 -34.15 -16.81 1.58
N TYR A 432 -33.75 -16.57 0.32
CA TYR A 432 -32.69 -17.32 -0.36
C TYR A 432 -31.91 -16.46 -1.39
N GLY A 433 -30.87 -17.04 -1.99
CA GLY A 433 -30.19 -16.51 -3.17
C GLY A 433 -29.18 -15.38 -2.88
N PRO A 434 -28.73 -14.64 -3.91
CA PRO A 434 -27.75 -13.57 -3.78
C PRO A 434 -28.22 -12.47 -2.82
N GLY A 435 -27.41 -12.18 -1.80
CA GLY A 435 -27.72 -11.19 -0.76
C GLY A 435 -29.01 -11.47 0.02
N CYS A 436 -29.55 -12.69 -0.04
CA CYS A 436 -30.84 -13.07 0.54
C CYS A 436 -32.03 -12.23 0.03
N SER A 437 -31.95 -11.79 -1.23
CA SER A 437 -32.96 -10.93 -1.85
C SER A 437 -34.26 -11.69 -2.13
N GLU A 438 -34.15 -12.91 -2.65
CA GLU A 438 -35.29 -13.74 -3.08
C GLU A 438 -36.07 -14.29 -1.89
N SER A 439 -37.37 -14.50 -2.05
CA SER A 439 -38.26 -14.95 -0.98
C SER A 439 -38.74 -16.38 -1.22
N CYS A 440 -38.72 -17.23 -0.19
CA CYS A 440 -39.33 -18.55 -0.26
C CYS A 440 -40.82 -18.43 -0.63
N ASN A 441 -41.34 -19.42 -1.36
CA ASN A 441 -42.74 -19.47 -1.74
C ASN A 441 -43.64 -19.59 -0.49
N THR A 442 -44.80 -18.95 -0.50
CA THR A 442 -45.82 -19.08 0.55
C THR A 442 -46.35 -20.51 0.69
N GLU A 443 -46.25 -21.32 -0.37
CA GLU A 443 -46.72 -22.71 -0.38
C GLU A 443 -45.59 -23.73 -0.10
N CYS A 444 -44.39 -23.26 0.30
CA CYS A 444 -43.38 -24.12 0.91
C CYS A 444 -43.90 -24.62 2.27
N GLY A 445 -44.11 -25.93 2.41
CA GLY A 445 -44.74 -26.49 3.60
C GLY A 445 -43.94 -26.35 4.90
N GLY A 446 -44.63 -26.51 6.02
CA GLY A 446 -44.06 -26.47 7.38
C GLY A 446 -44.34 -25.17 8.14
N LEU A 447 -43.88 -25.06 9.39
CA LEU A 447 -44.28 -23.98 10.31
C LEU A 447 -43.65 -22.60 10.02
N THR A 448 -42.76 -22.49 9.03
CA THR A 448 -41.93 -21.28 8.79
C THR A 448 -41.65 -21.01 7.31
N ASN A 449 -42.34 -21.72 6.41
CA ASN A 449 -42.19 -21.64 4.95
C ASN A 449 -40.72 -21.73 4.50
N ALA A 450 -39.95 -22.60 5.17
CA ALA A 450 -38.51 -22.67 5.01
C ALA A 450 -38.11 -23.30 3.67
N CYS A 451 -37.25 -22.61 2.94
CA CYS A 451 -36.62 -23.09 1.73
C CYS A 451 -35.09 -23.05 1.86
N HIS A 452 -34.41 -23.80 1.01
CA HIS A 452 -32.97 -23.96 1.04
C HIS A 452 -32.28 -22.65 0.62
N HIS A 453 -31.59 -22.04 1.59
CA HIS A 453 -31.01 -20.69 1.51
C HIS A 453 -30.23 -20.36 0.23
N ILE A 454 -29.59 -21.32 -0.45
CA ILE A 454 -28.85 -21.06 -1.69
C ILE A 454 -29.78 -20.91 -2.91
N ASN A 455 -30.82 -21.74 -3.03
CA ASN A 455 -31.53 -21.97 -4.31
C ASN A 455 -33.07 -22.02 -4.23
N GLY A 456 -33.67 -21.79 -3.07
CA GLY A 456 -35.12 -21.64 -2.93
C GLY A 456 -35.93 -22.94 -2.90
N THR A 457 -35.31 -24.12 -2.93
CA THR A 457 -36.01 -25.41 -2.83
C THR A 457 -36.71 -25.55 -1.47
N CYS A 458 -38.03 -25.74 -1.45
CA CYS A 458 -38.81 -25.85 -0.22
C CYS A 458 -38.38 -27.07 0.61
N SER A 459 -37.91 -26.85 1.84
CA SER A 459 -37.14 -27.85 2.61
C SER A 459 -38.00 -28.98 3.20
N TYR A 460 -39.32 -28.79 3.26
CA TYR A 460 -40.29 -29.78 3.75
C TYR A 460 -41.30 -30.21 2.67
N GLY A 461 -41.04 -29.90 1.40
CA GLY A 461 -41.99 -30.09 0.29
C GLY A 461 -43.04 -28.98 0.21
N CYS A 462 -44.19 -29.30 -0.40
CA CYS A 462 -45.27 -28.35 -0.68
C CYS A 462 -46.51 -28.60 0.15
N ASP A 463 -47.24 -27.52 0.45
CA ASP A 463 -48.58 -27.62 0.99
C ASP A 463 -49.58 -28.23 -0.01
N ALA A 464 -50.74 -28.63 0.50
CA ALA A 464 -51.74 -29.35 -0.29
C ALA A 464 -52.30 -28.47 -1.41
N GLY A 465 -52.21 -28.94 -2.66
CA GLY A 465 -52.63 -28.19 -3.85
C GLY A 465 -51.49 -27.65 -4.72
N TYR A 466 -50.22 -27.89 -4.34
CA TYR A 466 -49.05 -27.48 -5.10
C TYR A 466 -48.00 -28.60 -5.23
N ARG A 467 -47.09 -28.41 -6.20
CA ARG A 467 -45.97 -29.31 -6.54
C ARG A 467 -44.78 -28.53 -7.09
N GLY A 468 -43.70 -29.24 -7.40
CA GLY A 468 -42.42 -28.66 -7.85
C GLY A 468 -41.43 -28.49 -6.70
N SER A 469 -40.16 -28.27 -7.00
CA SER A 469 -39.12 -28.08 -5.96
C SER A 469 -39.29 -26.78 -5.18
N MET A 470 -39.96 -25.78 -5.76
CA MET A 470 -40.20 -24.46 -5.18
C MET A 470 -41.69 -24.19 -4.95
N CYS A 471 -42.55 -25.21 -5.09
CA CYS A 471 -44.01 -25.17 -4.86
C CYS A 471 -44.77 -24.09 -5.65
N ASP A 472 -44.17 -23.65 -6.76
CA ASP A 472 -44.63 -22.59 -7.67
C ASP A 472 -45.75 -23.06 -8.62
N THR A 473 -46.00 -24.36 -8.66
CA THR A 473 -46.88 -25.00 -9.63
C THR A 473 -48.11 -25.56 -8.91
N GLU A 474 -49.29 -24.98 -9.16
CA GLU A 474 -50.59 -25.53 -8.73
C GLU A 474 -50.81 -26.93 -9.32
N CYS A 475 -51.67 -27.74 -8.68
CA CYS A 475 -52.07 -29.03 -9.25
C CYS A 475 -52.80 -28.89 -10.59
N GLU A 476 -52.44 -29.73 -11.56
CA GLU A 476 -53.12 -29.80 -12.85
C GLU A 476 -54.59 -30.19 -12.68
N ALA A 477 -55.47 -29.64 -13.52
CA ALA A 477 -56.90 -29.95 -13.51
C ALA A 477 -57.14 -31.46 -13.58
N GLY A 478 -57.85 -32.00 -12.58
CA GLY A 478 -58.01 -33.44 -12.39
C GLY A 478 -57.14 -34.03 -11.26
N SER A 479 -56.26 -33.25 -10.62
CA SER A 479 -55.42 -33.65 -9.48
C SER A 479 -55.53 -32.71 -8.27
N TYR A 480 -55.27 -33.20 -7.06
CA TYR A 480 -55.35 -32.43 -5.81
C TYR A 480 -54.48 -32.98 -4.67
N GLY A 481 -54.35 -32.21 -3.59
CA GLY A 481 -53.68 -32.58 -2.34
C GLY A 481 -52.17 -32.37 -2.35
N THR A 482 -51.50 -32.82 -1.29
CA THR A 482 -50.03 -32.71 -1.11
C THR A 482 -49.29 -33.36 -2.30
N GLY A 483 -48.45 -32.58 -2.98
CA GLY A 483 -47.71 -33.04 -4.16
C GLY A 483 -48.59 -33.45 -5.35
N CYS A 484 -49.88 -33.08 -5.35
CA CYS A 484 -50.86 -33.42 -6.37
C CYS A 484 -51.10 -34.93 -6.59
N LEU A 485 -50.81 -35.75 -5.56
CA LEU A 485 -50.82 -37.22 -5.65
C LEU A 485 -52.22 -37.86 -5.64
N ARG A 486 -53.32 -37.08 -5.59
CA ARG A 486 -54.70 -37.58 -5.56
C ARG A 486 -55.45 -37.13 -6.82
N LEU A 487 -56.28 -38.00 -7.39
CA LEU A 487 -57.09 -37.69 -8.58
C LEU A 487 -58.50 -37.24 -8.21
N CYS A 488 -59.02 -36.22 -8.89
CA CYS A 488 -60.38 -35.70 -8.75
C CYS A 488 -61.44 -36.79 -9.01
N SER A 489 -62.63 -36.60 -8.42
CA SER A 489 -63.75 -37.52 -8.62
C SER A 489 -64.16 -37.59 -10.10
N PRO A 490 -64.41 -38.79 -10.67
CA PRO A 490 -64.91 -38.93 -12.04
C PRO A 490 -66.32 -38.33 -12.24
N HIS A 491 -66.97 -37.90 -11.15
CA HIS A 491 -68.28 -37.24 -11.14
C HIS A 491 -68.20 -35.70 -11.03
N CYS A 492 -67.02 -35.08 -10.97
CA CYS A 492 -66.91 -33.62 -11.12
C CYS A 492 -67.31 -33.21 -12.55
N ALA A 493 -68.09 -32.13 -12.69
CA ALA A 493 -68.54 -31.64 -13.98
C ALA A 493 -67.45 -30.85 -14.72
N GLY A 494 -67.25 -31.13 -16.00
CA GLY A 494 -66.22 -30.52 -16.85
C GLY A 494 -65.67 -31.52 -17.88
N THR A 495 -64.90 -31.05 -18.85
CA THR A 495 -64.15 -31.92 -19.78
C THR A 495 -62.85 -32.44 -19.19
N ASP A 496 -62.34 -31.75 -18.18
CA ASP A 496 -61.11 -31.99 -17.40
C ASP A 496 -61.36 -32.70 -16.06
N ARG A 497 -62.62 -32.78 -15.61
CA ARG A 497 -63.03 -33.22 -14.26
C ARG A 497 -62.40 -32.38 -13.14
N ALA A 498 -62.22 -31.09 -13.37
CA ALA A 498 -61.62 -30.18 -12.39
C ALA A 498 -62.28 -30.27 -11.00
N CYS A 499 -61.45 -30.20 -9.97
CA CYS A 499 -61.83 -30.10 -8.57
C CYS A 499 -60.81 -29.21 -7.84
N HIS A 500 -61.19 -28.68 -6.68
CA HIS A 500 -60.37 -27.73 -5.93
C HIS A 500 -59.01 -28.34 -5.53
N HIS A 501 -57.92 -27.81 -6.09
CA HIS A 501 -56.54 -28.31 -5.97
C HIS A 501 -56.08 -28.67 -4.54
N VAL A 502 -56.45 -27.89 -3.51
CA VAL A 502 -56.16 -28.24 -2.10
C VAL A 502 -56.89 -29.50 -1.62
N ASN A 503 -58.22 -29.57 -1.79
CA ASN A 503 -59.10 -30.44 -0.99
C ASN A 503 -59.95 -31.46 -1.78
N GLY A 504 -59.95 -31.40 -3.12
CA GLY A 504 -60.62 -32.38 -3.98
C GLY A 504 -62.12 -32.17 -4.20
N LYS A 505 -62.70 -31.07 -3.70
CA LYS A 505 -64.14 -30.77 -3.84
C LYS A 505 -64.48 -30.33 -5.28
N CYS A 506 -65.52 -30.92 -5.87
CA CYS A 506 -66.11 -30.41 -7.13
C CYS A 506 -67.01 -29.19 -6.82
N ASP A 507 -66.93 -28.12 -7.61
CA ASP A 507 -67.89 -27.00 -7.52
C ASP A 507 -69.27 -27.35 -8.10
N LYS A 508 -69.30 -28.27 -9.08
CA LYS A 508 -70.52 -28.83 -9.67
C LYS A 508 -70.33 -30.33 -9.88
N VAL A 509 -71.35 -31.11 -9.51
CA VAL A 509 -71.39 -32.55 -9.74
C VAL A 509 -72.12 -32.82 -11.05
N GLY A 510 -71.57 -33.67 -11.91
CA GLY A 510 -72.18 -34.04 -13.19
C GLY A 510 -73.40 -34.93 -13.00
N THR A 511 -74.57 -34.46 -13.42
CA THR A 511 -75.82 -35.25 -13.40
C THR A 511 -75.76 -36.34 -14.46
N VAL A 512 -75.67 -37.61 -14.04
CA VAL A 512 -75.79 -38.77 -14.92
C VAL A 512 -77.25 -38.88 -15.40
N LEU A 513 -77.48 -38.59 -16.67
CA LEU A 513 -78.82 -38.61 -17.26
C LEU A 513 -79.25 -40.05 -17.62
N GLN A 514 -79.73 -40.82 -16.64
CA GLN A 514 -80.54 -42.01 -16.92
C GLN A 514 -81.96 -41.59 -17.31
N ALA A 515 -82.32 -41.77 -18.58
CA ALA A 515 -83.65 -41.44 -19.10
C ALA A 515 -84.37 -42.71 -19.59
N VAL A 516 -85.20 -43.33 -18.74
CA VAL A 516 -86.08 -44.45 -19.12
C VAL A 516 -87.51 -44.26 -18.59
N ILE A 517 -88.34 -43.66 -19.44
CA ILE A 517 -89.78 -43.92 -19.65
C ILE A 517 -90.70 -44.07 -18.41
N ARG A 518 -91.49 -43.03 -18.12
CA ARG A 518 -92.95 -42.97 -17.80
C ARG A 518 -93.28 -41.56 -17.25
N GLY A 519 -94.39 -40.90 -17.57
CA GLY A 519 -95.44 -41.17 -18.56
C GLY A 519 -96.80 -40.62 -18.11
N SER A 520 -97.33 -39.58 -18.80
CA SER A 520 -98.62 -38.88 -18.53
C SER A 520 -98.69 -38.11 -17.19
N GLU A 521 -99.59 -37.15 -16.92
CA GLU A 521 -100.73 -36.59 -17.67
C GLU A 521 -100.58 -35.05 -17.97
N GLU A 522 -101.68 -34.29 -18.03
CA GLU A 522 -101.87 -33.10 -18.90
C GLU A 522 -102.65 -31.95 -18.19
N LYS A 523 -102.68 -30.76 -18.83
CA LYS A 523 -103.53 -29.55 -18.59
C LYS A 523 -103.00 -28.58 -17.51
N SER A 524 -102.69 -27.30 -17.81
CA SER A 524 -103.51 -26.13 -18.25
C SER A 524 -103.97 -25.29 -17.03
N VAL A 525 -104.10 -23.95 -17.01
CA VAL A 525 -103.96 -22.85 -18.02
C VAL A 525 -102.94 -21.78 -17.48
N ILE A 526 -102.80 -20.48 -17.80
CA ILE A 526 -103.48 -19.42 -18.60
C ILE A 526 -102.49 -18.90 -19.69
N ARG A 527 -102.57 -17.65 -20.20
CA ARG A 527 -101.74 -17.06 -21.27
C ARG A 527 -101.29 -15.61 -21.00
N HIS A 528 -100.07 -15.31 -21.51
CA HIS A 528 -99.64 -14.11 -22.29
C HIS A 528 -99.59 -12.69 -21.70
N VAL A 529 -98.48 -12.00 -22.08
CA VAL A 529 -98.31 -10.65 -22.71
C VAL A 529 -96.77 -10.38 -22.66
N LYS A 530 -95.94 -10.46 -23.73
CA LYS A 530 -95.76 -9.61 -24.95
C LYS A 530 -95.60 -8.11 -24.60
N GLU A 531 -94.71 -7.26 -25.14
CA GLU A 531 -93.55 -7.30 -26.07
C GLU A 531 -92.93 -5.86 -26.06
N ALA A 532 -91.71 -5.50 -26.53
CA ALA A 532 -90.60 -6.18 -27.22
C ALA A 532 -89.24 -5.43 -26.97
N THR A 533 -88.30 -5.53 -27.93
CA THR A 533 -87.04 -4.78 -28.16
C THR A 533 -87.24 -3.25 -28.40
N THR A 534 -86.27 -2.30 -28.39
CA THR A 534 -84.78 -2.29 -28.49
C THR A 534 -84.17 -0.89 -28.16
N VAL A 535 -82.83 -0.76 -28.16
CA VAL A 535 -81.98 0.46 -28.30
C VAL A 535 -81.51 1.22 -27.03
N ASN A 536 -80.18 1.43 -26.97
CA ASN A 536 -79.31 2.45 -26.31
C ASN A 536 -79.95 3.49 -25.32
N ASN A 537 -79.29 3.92 -24.22
CA ASN A 537 -77.96 4.54 -24.22
C ASN A 537 -77.31 4.75 -22.81
N VAL A 538 -75.98 4.73 -22.76
CA VAL A 538 -75.02 5.51 -21.93
C VAL A 538 -75.45 6.10 -20.55
N THR A 539 -74.80 5.65 -19.47
CA THR A 539 -73.91 6.49 -18.60
C THR A 539 -73.15 5.68 -17.54
N ARG A 540 -71.92 6.11 -17.19
CA ARG A 540 -71.13 5.64 -16.03
C ARG A 540 -70.12 6.72 -15.59
N PRO A 541 -70.03 7.04 -14.31
CA PRO A 541 -68.81 7.50 -13.64
C PRO A 541 -68.43 6.57 -12.46
N ALA A 542 -67.22 6.57 -11.90
CA ALA A 542 -65.91 7.01 -12.40
C ALA A 542 -64.82 6.30 -11.56
N ALA A 543 -63.57 6.26 -12.05
CA ALA A 543 -62.41 5.80 -11.27
C ALA A 543 -61.15 6.59 -11.67
N GLN A 544 -60.23 6.75 -10.73
CA GLN A 544 -58.94 7.46 -10.83
C GLN A 544 -57.88 6.62 -10.08
N ILE A 545 -56.55 6.73 -10.22
CA ILE A 545 -55.54 7.25 -11.19
C ILE A 545 -54.21 6.61 -10.65
N VAL A 546 -53.31 6.00 -11.44
CA VAL A 546 -52.08 6.53 -12.10
C VAL A 546 -51.48 5.38 -12.95
N HIS A 547 -50.76 5.66 -14.05
CA HIS A 547 -49.88 4.68 -14.73
C HIS A 547 -48.53 5.29 -15.15
N LEU A 548 -47.65 4.46 -15.73
CA LEU A 548 -46.25 4.72 -16.10
C LEU A 548 -46.08 5.79 -17.21
N PRO A 549 -44.90 6.43 -17.32
CA PRO A 549 -44.47 7.18 -18.50
C PRO A 549 -43.50 6.41 -19.42
N LEU A 550 -43.62 6.65 -20.73
CA LEU A 550 -42.55 6.53 -21.75
C LEU A 550 -42.37 7.91 -22.41
N ALA A 551 -41.21 8.22 -22.99
CA ALA A 551 -40.96 9.55 -23.59
C ALA A 551 -39.99 9.51 -24.79
N THR A 552 -40.20 10.40 -25.77
CA THR A 552 -39.32 10.62 -26.93
C THR A 552 -39.32 12.08 -27.42
N MET A 553 -38.11 12.66 -27.56
CA MET A 553 -37.63 13.74 -28.47
C MET A 553 -38.52 14.99 -28.73
N SER A 554 -38.01 16.24 -28.74
CA SER A 554 -36.82 16.70 -29.52
C SER A 554 -36.41 18.17 -29.23
N THR A 555 -35.19 18.56 -29.64
CA THR A 555 -34.60 19.94 -29.70
C THR A 555 -34.35 20.69 -28.36
N GLY A 556 -33.30 21.51 -28.16
CA GLY A 556 -32.07 21.72 -28.95
C GLY A 556 -31.08 22.78 -28.36
N LEU A 557 -29.78 22.65 -28.68
CA LEU A 557 -28.65 23.62 -28.58
C LEU A 557 -28.02 24.04 -27.20
N VAL A 558 -26.73 23.62 -27.01
CA VAL A 558 -25.52 24.43 -26.63
C VAL A 558 -25.47 25.13 -25.24
N SER A 559 -24.40 25.10 -24.41
CA SER A 559 -22.98 24.74 -24.61
C SER A 559 -22.23 24.12 -23.40
N MET A 560 -21.24 23.28 -23.70
CA MET A 560 -19.95 22.98 -23.01
C MET A 560 -19.76 23.20 -21.49
N ALA A 561 -19.47 22.09 -20.77
CA ALA A 561 -18.12 21.78 -20.25
C ALA A 561 -18.06 20.38 -19.60
N VAL A 562 -17.38 19.39 -20.21
CA VAL A 562 -17.20 18.03 -19.63
C VAL A 562 -15.82 17.45 -19.97
N THR A 563 -15.17 16.88 -18.95
CA THR A 563 -13.88 16.17 -19.01
C THR A 563 -13.95 14.90 -19.87
N LYS A 564 -12.91 14.60 -20.67
CA LYS A 564 -12.79 13.35 -21.43
C LYS A 564 -11.51 12.57 -21.12
N ALA A 565 -11.69 11.33 -20.67
CA ALA A 565 -10.74 10.23 -20.73
C ALA A 565 -11.50 8.89 -20.82
N THR A 566 -10.80 7.80 -21.13
CA THR A 566 -11.30 6.42 -20.97
C THR A 566 -12.47 5.97 -21.87
N LEU A 567 -12.34 6.10 -23.21
CA LEU A 567 -13.06 5.21 -24.14
C LEU A 567 -12.32 5.04 -25.48
N VAL A 568 -11.28 4.18 -25.50
CA VAL A 568 -10.47 3.89 -26.72
C VAL A 568 -10.29 2.38 -26.97
N LEU A 569 -10.30 1.53 -25.94
CA LEU A 569 -9.88 0.12 -26.04
C LEU A 569 -10.92 -0.87 -26.61
N TYR A 570 -12.18 -0.47 -26.86
CA TYR A 570 -13.22 -1.44 -27.24
C TYR A 570 -13.33 -1.73 -28.76
N VAL A 571 -12.81 -0.86 -29.63
CA VAL A 571 -13.02 -0.97 -31.09
C VAL A 571 -11.98 -1.87 -31.78
N LEU A 572 -10.80 -2.05 -31.20
CA LEU A 572 -9.67 -2.74 -31.84
C LEU A 572 -9.76 -4.27 -31.87
N ARG A 573 -10.75 -4.90 -31.20
CA ARG A 573 -10.83 -6.37 -31.10
C ARG A 573 -11.52 -7.05 -32.29
N ASN A 574 -12.28 -6.31 -33.11
CA ASN A 574 -13.16 -6.88 -34.15
C ASN A 574 -12.71 -6.60 -35.59
N VAL A 575 -11.44 -6.28 -35.83
CA VAL A 575 -10.90 -5.88 -37.16
C VAL A 575 -9.78 -6.81 -37.67
N LEU A 576 -9.38 -7.82 -36.89
CA LEU A 576 -8.21 -8.67 -37.19
C LEU A 576 -8.51 -10.16 -37.47
N LEU A 577 -9.78 -10.54 -37.68
CA LEU A 577 -10.18 -11.89 -38.11
C LEU A 577 -11.28 -11.80 -39.16
N GLY A 578 -10.99 -12.24 -40.39
CA GLY A 578 -11.95 -12.21 -41.51
C GLY A 578 -11.33 -12.58 -42.86
N ASN A 579 -11.12 -13.87 -43.11
CA ASN A 579 -10.84 -14.38 -44.45
C ASN A 579 -12.15 -14.65 -45.20
N THR A 580 -12.23 -14.31 -46.49
CA THR A 580 -12.87 -15.11 -47.56
C THR A 580 -12.35 -14.68 -48.94
N GLU A 581 -12.42 -15.61 -49.90
CA GLU A 581 -11.80 -15.54 -51.23
C GLU A 581 -12.70 -14.88 -52.31
N THR A 582 -12.19 -14.82 -53.55
CA THR A 582 -12.88 -14.51 -54.84
C THR A 582 -13.36 -13.05 -55.02
N ASP A 583 -13.43 -12.50 -56.25
CA ASP A 583 -13.26 -13.09 -57.59
C ASP A 583 -12.68 -12.07 -58.62
N VAL A 584 -12.12 -12.58 -59.73
CA VAL A 584 -11.55 -11.87 -60.92
C VAL A 584 -10.30 -11.00 -60.70
#